data_AF-A0A699ZDF5-F1
#
_entry.id   AF-A0A699ZDF5-F1
#
_cell.length_a   1.000
_cell.length_b   1.000
_cell.length_c   1.000
_cell.angle_alpha   90.00
_cell.angle_beta   90.00
_cell.angle_gamma   90.00
#
_symmetry.space_group_name_H-M   'P 1'
#
loop_
_entity.id
_entity.type
_entity.pdbx_description
1 polymer ?
#
loop_
_entity_poly.entity_id
_entity_poly.type
_entity_poly.pdbx_seq_one_letter_code
_entity_poly.pdbx_strand_id
1 'polypeptide(L)'
;MAVQVASVDGFQGQEKDVIVISTVRSNSGGNIGFLKDPRRLNVAITRAKRLLVVVGNKATLTAGGCPHWEAWMEYLEDKGGNIGFLKDPRRLNVAITRAKRLLVVVGNKATLAAGGCPHWTAWMEYLEEKGWVRPVPKLKQ
;
A
#
# COMPACT_ATOMS: atom_id res chain seq x y z
N MET A 1 -13.71 -14.79 13.89
CA MET A 1 -12.25 -14.60 13.96
C MET A 1 -11.97 -13.10 14.02
N ALA A 2 -11.16 -12.66 14.98
CA ALA A 2 -10.78 -11.25 15.13
C ALA A 2 -9.50 -10.95 14.33
N VAL A 3 -9.36 -9.71 13.86
CA VAL A 3 -8.13 -9.21 13.23
C VAL A 3 -7.10 -8.92 14.32
N GLN A 4 -5.89 -9.45 14.19
CA GLN A 4 -4.79 -9.17 15.10
C GLN A 4 -4.00 -7.95 14.60
N VAL A 5 -3.74 -7.00 15.48
CA VAL A 5 -2.93 -5.81 15.20
C VAL A 5 -1.75 -5.79 16.17
N ALA A 6 -0.54 -5.65 15.64
CA ALA A 6 0.69 -5.60 16.43
C ALA A 6 1.76 -4.78 15.69
N SER A 7 2.77 -4.33 16.43
CA SER A 7 4.02 -3.84 15.83
C SER A 7 4.79 -5.00 15.19
N VAL A 8 5.76 -4.68 14.32
CA VAL A 8 6.65 -5.68 13.72
C VAL A 8 7.37 -6.50 14.80
N ASP A 9 7.92 -5.81 15.80
CA ASP A 9 8.65 -6.45 16.90
C ASP A 9 7.71 -7.35 17.74
N GLY A 10 6.48 -6.91 18.00
CA GLY A 10 5.47 -7.68 18.74
C GLY A 10 4.89 -8.86 17.96
N PHE A 11 5.16 -8.95 16.65
CA PHE A 11 4.69 -10.02 15.77
C PHE A 11 5.79 -11.02 15.39
N GLN A 12 6.99 -10.89 15.98
CA GLN A 12 8.10 -11.78 15.71
C GLN A 12 7.76 -13.23 16.09
N GLY A 13 8.13 -14.19 15.23
CA GLY A 13 7.86 -15.62 15.43
C GLY A 13 6.41 -16.06 15.14
N GLN A 14 5.53 -15.15 14.75
CA GLN A 14 4.16 -15.45 14.35
C GLN A 14 4.01 -15.37 12.83
N GLU A 15 3.00 -16.03 12.26
CA GLU A 15 2.70 -15.98 10.82
C GLU A 15 1.18 -16.00 10.59
N LYS A 16 0.73 -15.42 9.47
CA LYS A 16 -0.67 -15.47 9.03
C LYS A 16 -0.76 -15.69 7.52
N ASP A 17 -1.91 -16.17 7.07
CA ASP A 17 -2.20 -16.33 5.63
C ASP A 17 -2.11 -14.99 4.89
N VAL A 18 -2.63 -13.92 5.51
CA VAL A 18 -2.61 -12.57 4.96
C VAL A 18 -2.04 -11.61 6.00
N ILE A 19 -1.07 -10.78 5.58
CA ILE A 19 -0.50 -9.70 6.40
C ILE A 19 -0.69 -8.37 5.66
N VAL A 20 -1.08 -7.35 6.40
CA VAL A 20 -1.09 -5.95 5.93
C VAL A 20 -0.09 -5.16 6.76
N ILE A 21 0.93 -4.60 6.11
CA ILE A 21 1.93 -3.73 6.74
C ILE A 21 1.58 -2.29 6.41
N SER A 22 1.51 -1.44 7.44
CA SER A 22 1.60 0.01 7.26
C SER A 22 3.01 0.48 7.59
N THR A 23 3.69 1.15 6.66
CA THR A 23 5.02 1.72 6.94
C THR A 23 4.94 3.01 7.74
N VAL A 24 3.75 3.64 7.82
CA VAL A 24 3.45 4.89 8.56
C VAL A 24 4.21 6.14 8.06
N ARG A 25 5.49 6.02 7.69
CA ARG A 25 6.37 7.13 7.32
C ARG A 25 6.00 7.70 5.96
N SER A 26 5.63 8.99 5.97
CA SER A 26 5.35 9.80 4.79
C SER A 26 5.75 11.25 5.09
N ASN A 27 6.92 11.67 4.62
CA ASN A 27 7.46 13.02 4.80
C ASN A 27 8.39 13.40 3.64
N SER A 28 8.57 14.71 3.42
CA SER A 28 9.41 15.27 2.36
C SER A 28 10.91 15.09 2.59
N GLY A 29 11.34 14.94 3.84
CA GLY A 29 12.75 14.77 4.21
C GLY A 29 13.28 13.34 4.06
N GLY A 30 12.48 12.40 3.56
CA GLY A 30 12.89 11.01 3.41
C GLY A 30 13.19 10.28 4.74
N ASN A 31 12.76 10.82 5.88
CA ASN A 31 13.11 10.21 7.16
C ASN A 31 12.21 8.99 7.44
N ILE A 32 12.79 7.80 7.32
CA ILE A 32 12.08 6.53 7.53
C ILE A 32 12.34 5.90 8.91
N GLY A 33 13.22 6.51 9.73
CA GLY A 33 13.53 6.06 11.10
C GLY A 33 13.82 4.57 11.19
N PHE A 34 13.07 3.87 12.06
CA PHE A 34 13.22 2.42 12.29
C PHE A 34 13.03 1.52 11.06
N LEU A 35 12.45 2.01 9.97
CA LEU A 35 12.33 1.24 8.74
C LEU A 35 13.67 1.08 8.01
N LYS A 36 14.73 1.82 8.41
CA LYS A 36 16.09 1.61 7.91
C LYS A 36 16.68 0.27 8.36
N ASP A 37 16.16 -0.32 9.44
CA ASP A 37 16.68 -1.59 9.97
C ASP A 37 16.25 -2.76 9.07
N PRO A 38 17.20 -3.40 8.37
CA PRO A 38 16.90 -4.49 7.45
C PRO A 38 16.35 -5.73 8.18
N ARG A 39 16.65 -5.90 9.47
CA ARG A 39 16.13 -7.02 10.27
C ARG A 39 14.64 -6.89 10.47
N ARG A 40 14.16 -5.67 10.76
CA ARG A 40 12.72 -5.37 10.91
C ARG A 40 11.98 -5.54 9.61
N LEU A 41 12.56 -5.09 8.49
CA LEU A 41 12.00 -5.32 7.17
C LEU A 41 11.85 -6.82 6.89
N ASN A 42 12.92 -7.60 7.11
CA ASN A 42 12.91 -9.05 6.92
C ASN A 42 11.86 -9.74 7.78
N VAL A 43 11.74 -9.37 9.07
CA VAL A 43 10.67 -9.88 9.92
C VAL A 43 9.34 -9.56 9.28
N ALA A 44 9.04 -8.30 8.98
CA ALA A 44 7.73 -7.88 8.50
C ALA A 44 7.30 -8.59 7.19
N ILE A 45 8.19 -8.68 6.19
CA ILE A 45 7.85 -9.26 4.88
C ILE A 45 7.72 -10.79 4.91
N THR A 46 8.38 -11.48 5.84
CA THR A 46 8.37 -12.96 5.92
C THR A 46 7.22 -13.53 6.76
N ARG A 47 6.34 -12.69 7.31
CA ARG A 47 5.21 -13.16 8.15
C ARG A 47 4.01 -13.65 7.35
N ALA A 48 3.93 -13.35 6.06
CA ALA A 48 2.82 -13.70 5.20
C ALA A 48 3.01 -15.06 4.54
N LYS A 49 2.03 -15.96 4.65
CA LYS A 49 2.07 -17.27 3.98
C LYS A 49 1.52 -17.25 2.55
N ARG A 50 0.53 -16.39 2.27
CA ARG A 50 -0.16 -16.35 0.97
C ARG A 50 -0.21 -14.96 0.34
N LEU A 51 -0.46 -13.92 1.13
CA LEU A 51 -0.56 -12.55 0.63
C LEU A 51 0.06 -11.56 1.59
N LEU A 52 0.96 -10.74 1.06
CA LEU A 52 1.52 -9.58 1.74
C LEU A 52 1.01 -8.30 1.05
N VAL A 53 0.36 -7.42 1.82
CA VAL A 53 -0.01 -6.08 1.37
C VAL A 53 0.82 -5.07 2.14
N VAL A 54 1.47 -4.15 1.45
CA VAL A 54 2.24 -3.08 2.10
C VAL A 54 1.71 -1.73 1.65
N VAL A 55 1.39 -0.89 2.62
CA VAL A 55 0.86 0.46 2.43
C VAL A 55 1.89 1.44 2.95
N GLY A 56 2.40 2.29 2.06
CA GLY A 56 3.45 3.25 2.39
C GLY A 56 3.64 4.32 1.33
N ASN A 57 4.45 5.33 1.65
CA ASN A 57 4.82 6.39 0.71
C ASN A 57 6.12 5.99 -0.01
N LYS A 58 6.03 5.70 -1.31
CA LYS A 58 7.18 5.35 -2.16
C LYS A 58 8.31 6.37 -2.05
N ALA A 59 8.02 7.65 -2.26
CA ALA A 59 9.02 8.70 -2.29
C ALA A 59 9.77 8.83 -0.96
N THR A 60 9.06 8.71 0.17
CA THR A 60 9.69 8.71 1.50
C THR A 60 10.56 7.48 1.71
N LEU A 61 10.10 6.29 1.29
CA LEU A 61 10.82 5.03 1.47
C LEU A 61 12.10 4.95 0.62
N THR A 62 12.07 5.44 -0.61
CA THR A 62 13.24 5.49 -1.50
C THR A 62 14.21 6.61 -1.12
N ALA A 63 13.73 7.75 -0.65
CA ALA A 63 14.61 8.84 -0.21
C ALA A 63 15.30 8.57 1.13
N GLY A 64 14.90 7.52 1.86
CA GLY A 64 15.42 7.21 3.18
C GLY A 64 16.83 6.61 3.23
N GLY A 65 17.46 6.37 2.07
CA GLY A 65 18.81 5.83 1.96
C GLY A 65 18.92 4.42 2.55
N CYS A 66 17.88 3.61 2.37
CA CYS A 66 17.89 2.20 2.76
C CYS A 66 17.89 1.36 1.47
N PRO A 67 19.01 0.70 1.13
CA PRO A 67 19.15 -0.03 -0.12
C PRO A 67 18.09 -1.12 -0.31
N HIS A 68 17.56 -1.67 0.77
CA HIS A 68 16.56 -2.74 0.69
C HIS A 68 15.19 -2.22 0.25
N TRP A 69 14.82 -1.00 0.66
CA TRP A 69 13.60 -0.36 0.19
C TRP A 69 13.73 0.07 -1.27
N GLU A 70 14.89 0.59 -1.66
CA GLU A 70 15.20 0.95 -3.05
C GLU A 70 15.15 -0.28 -3.96
N ALA A 71 15.90 -1.34 -3.63
CA ALA A 71 15.92 -2.59 -4.39
C ALA A 71 14.55 -3.26 -4.45
N TRP A 72 13.76 -3.19 -3.37
CA TRP A 72 12.42 -3.72 -3.38
C TRP A 72 11.48 -2.92 -4.30
N MET A 73 11.57 -1.59 -4.31
CA MET A 73 10.79 -0.74 -5.21
C MET A 73 11.18 -0.97 -6.68
N GLU A 74 12.47 -1.13 -6.97
CA GLU A 74 12.97 -1.48 -8.29
C GLU A 74 12.45 -2.84 -8.75
N TYR A 75 12.50 -3.86 -7.88
CA TYR A 75 11.91 -5.18 -8.15
C TYR A 75 10.41 -5.10 -8.44
N LEU A 76 9.66 -4.32 -7.65
CA LEU A 76 8.23 -4.12 -7.85
C LEU A 76 7.94 -3.40 -9.19
N GLU A 77 8.80 -2.48 -9.61
CA GLU A 77 8.68 -1.79 -10.90
C GLU A 77 8.98 -2.71 -12.08
N ASP A 78 10.05 -3.50 -12.01
CA ASP A 78 10.42 -4.51 -13.01
C ASP A 78 9.29 -5.53 -13.20
N LYS A 79 8.66 -5.99 -12.12
CA LYS A 79 7.53 -6.92 -12.16
C LYS A 79 6.19 -6.28 -12.48
N GLY A 80 6.18 -5.01 -12.89
CA GLY A 80 4.99 -4.32 -13.39
C GLY A 80 4.03 -3.82 -12.30
N GLY A 81 4.46 -3.68 -11.06
CA GLY A 81 3.56 -3.33 -9.98
C GLY A 81 4.16 -2.74 -8.70
N ASN A 82 4.16 -1.41 -8.64
CA ASN A 82 3.72 -0.69 -7.44
C ASN A 82 2.18 -0.49 -7.40
N ILE A 83 1.46 -0.86 -8.47
CA ILE A 83 -0.01 -0.76 -8.65
C ILE A 83 -0.53 -1.71 -9.76
N GLY A 84 0.20 -2.78 -10.12
CA GLY A 84 -0.05 -3.56 -11.35
C GLY A 84 -1.46 -4.16 -11.48
N PHE A 85 -2.07 -4.53 -10.35
CA PHE A 85 -3.48 -4.94 -10.29
C PHE A 85 -4.46 -3.80 -10.64
N LEU A 86 -4.14 -2.56 -10.24
CA LEU A 86 -4.97 -1.38 -10.49
C LEU A 86 -4.83 -0.88 -11.94
N LYS A 87 -3.68 -1.08 -12.58
CA LYS A 87 -3.48 -0.67 -13.98
C LYS A 87 -4.25 -1.55 -14.98
N ASP A 88 -4.51 -2.81 -14.66
CA ASP A 88 -5.24 -3.74 -15.52
C ASP A 88 -6.77 -3.57 -15.33
N PRO A 89 -7.51 -3.12 -16.35
CA PRO A 89 -8.95 -2.90 -16.26
C PRO A 89 -9.75 -4.17 -15.94
N ARG A 90 -9.29 -5.33 -16.42
CA ARG A 90 -9.98 -6.61 -16.20
C ARG A 90 -9.82 -7.04 -14.75
N ARG A 91 -8.60 -6.92 -14.21
CA ARG A 91 -8.33 -7.22 -12.80
C ARG A 91 -9.06 -6.27 -11.88
N LEU A 92 -9.07 -4.97 -12.18
CA LEU A 92 -9.84 -3.98 -11.45
C LEU A 92 -11.34 -4.32 -11.41
N ASN A 93 -11.93 -4.60 -12.57
CA ASN A 93 -13.34 -4.98 -12.67
C ASN A 93 -13.64 -6.26 -11.87
N VAL A 94 -12.73 -7.22 -11.86
CA VAL A 94 -12.85 -8.43 -11.02
C VAL A 94 -12.84 -8.08 -9.52
N ALA A 95 -11.98 -7.18 -9.02
CA ALA A 95 -12.06 -6.82 -7.60
C ALA A 95 -13.31 -6.03 -7.25
N ILE A 96 -13.74 -5.11 -8.12
CA ILE A 96 -14.99 -4.36 -7.93
C ILE A 96 -16.17 -5.31 -7.87
N THR A 97 -16.29 -6.25 -8.80
CA THR A 97 -17.43 -7.18 -8.90
C THR A 97 -17.38 -8.33 -7.89
N ARG A 98 -16.19 -8.73 -7.39
CA ARG A 98 -16.05 -9.82 -6.39
C ARG A 98 -16.03 -9.34 -4.93
N ALA A 99 -15.97 -8.04 -4.68
CA ALA A 99 -16.08 -7.51 -3.33
C ALA A 99 -17.51 -7.68 -2.80
N LYS A 100 -17.76 -8.79 -2.07
CA LYS A 100 -19.11 -9.18 -1.61
C LYS A 100 -19.71 -8.28 -0.52
N ARG A 101 -18.90 -7.42 0.12
CA ARG A 101 -19.34 -6.57 1.25
C ARG A 101 -18.82 -5.15 1.18
N LEU A 102 -17.52 -4.98 0.96
CA LEU A 102 -16.88 -3.66 0.91
C LEU A 102 -15.55 -3.77 0.17
N LEU A 103 -15.27 -2.80 -0.71
CA LEU A 103 -13.97 -2.56 -1.30
C LEU A 103 -13.46 -1.21 -0.79
N VAL A 104 -12.38 -1.22 -0.02
CA VAL A 104 -11.70 0.01 0.42
C VAL A 104 -10.41 0.14 -0.38
N VAL A 105 -10.30 1.21 -1.16
CA VAL A 105 -9.08 1.57 -1.89
C VAL A 105 -8.42 2.72 -1.15
N VAL A 106 -7.22 2.48 -0.63
CA VAL A 106 -6.39 3.53 0.00
C VAL A 106 -5.22 3.81 -0.93
N GLY A 107 -5.14 5.04 -1.45
CA GLY A 107 -4.08 5.44 -2.36
C GLY A 107 -4.08 6.93 -2.61
N ASN A 108 -2.92 7.45 -3.05
CA ASN A 108 -2.81 8.83 -3.49
C ASN A 108 -3.51 9.00 -4.85
N LYS A 109 -4.35 10.02 -5.00
CA LYS A 109 -5.10 10.31 -6.25
C LYS A 109 -4.17 10.40 -7.47
N ALA A 110 -3.02 11.08 -7.35
CA ALA A 110 -2.06 11.18 -8.43
C ALA A 110 -1.45 9.81 -8.79
N THR A 111 -1.16 8.96 -7.81
CA THR A 111 -0.64 7.59 -8.07
C THR A 111 -1.69 6.69 -8.72
N LEU A 112 -2.96 6.79 -8.29
CA LEU A 112 -4.07 6.04 -8.86
C LEU A 112 -4.40 6.52 -10.29
N ALA A 113 -4.30 7.82 -10.55
CA ALA A 113 -4.52 8.42 -11.87
C ALA A 113 -3.32 8.24 -12.84
N ALA A 114 -2.09 8.22 -12.32
CA ALA A 114 -0.85 8.13 -13.11
C ALA A 114 -0.68 6.80 -13.86
N GLY A 115 -1.54 5.80 -13.60
CA GLY A 115 -1.54 4.54 -14.31
C GLY A 115 -2.09 4.60 -15.75
N GLY A 116 -2.66 5.74 -16.17
CA GLY A 116 -3.23 5.90 -17.52
C GLY A 116 -4.46 5.03 -17.78
N CYS A 117 -5.08 4.46 -16.74
CA CYS A 117 -6.25 3.61 -16.85
C CYS A 117 -7.53 4.46 -16.87
N PRO A 118 -8.29 4.51 -17.99
CA PRO A 118 -9.48 5.35 -18.10
C PRO A 118 -10.57 4.99 -17.08
N HIS A 119 -10.64 3.71 -16.69
CA HIS A 119 -11.58 3.22 -15.69
C HIS A 119 -11.32 3.80 -14.30
N TRP A 120 -10.07 4.08 -13.95
CA TRP A 120 -9.75 4.73 -12.66
C TRP A 120 -10.20 6.18 -12.63
N THR A 121 -9.98 6.91 -13.72
CA THR A 121 -10.44 8.30 -13.85
C THR A 121 -11.96 8.36 -13.75
N ALA A 122 -12.67 7.56 -14.57
CA ALA A 122 -14.13 7.51 -14.56
C ALA A 122 -14.70 7.04 -13.20
N TRP A 123 -14.05 6.07 -12.55
CA TRP A 123 -14.49 5.60 -11.24
C TRP A 123 -14.28 6.65 -10.14
N MET A 124 -13.15 7.37 -10.16
CA MET A 124 -12.91 8.46 -9.21
C MET A 124 -13.88 9.63 -9.42
N GLU A 125 -14.18 10.00 -10.66
CA GLU A 125 -15.21 11.00 -10.98
C GLU A 125 -16.59 10.58 -10.46
N TYR A 126 -16.97 9.31 -10.66
CA TYR A 126 -18.21 8.76 -10.11
C TYR A 126 -18.26 8.82 -8.59
N LEU A 127 -17.17 8.47 -7.89
CA LEU A 127 -17.10 8.53 -6.43
C LEU A 127 -17.19 9.96 -5.90
N GLU A 128 -16.60 10.92 -6.62
CA GLU A 128 -16.71 12.35 -6.32
C GLU A 128 -18.15 12.84 -6.52
N GLU A 129 -18.80 12.48 -7.63
CA GLU A 129 -20.21 12.81 -7.92
C GLU A 129 -21.16 12.27 -6.83
N LYS A 130 -20.91 11.05 -6.32
CA LYS A 130 -21.70 10.46 -5.23
C LYS A 130 -21.36 10.98 -3.84
N GLY A 131 -20.36 11.87 -3.71
CA GLY A 131 -19.90 12.39 -2.42
C GLY A 131 -19.28 11.31 -1.52
N TRP A 132 -18.77 10.23 -2.11
CA TRP A 132 -18.18 9.09 -1.38
C TRP A 132 -16.67 9.26 -1.16
N VAL A 133 -16.07 10.30 -1.74
CA VAL A 133 -14.71 10.73 -1.40
C VAL A 133 -14.75 11.58 -0.14
N ARG A 134 -14.16 11.08 0.95
CA ARG A 134 -13.98 11.84 2.18
C ARG A 134 -12.55 12.39 2.26
N PRO A 135 -12.35 13.71 2.34
CA PRO A 135 -11.02 14.25 2.60
C PRO A 135 -10.56 13.75 3.97
N VAL A 136 -9.31 13.26 4.05
CA VAL A 136 -8.70 12.94 5.33
C VAL A 136 -8.56 14.26 6.11
N PRO A 137 -9.17 14.41 7.30
CA PRO A 137 -9.03 15.62 8.09
C PRO A 137 -7.54 15.90 8.30
N LYS A 138 -7.09 17.13 8.03
CA LYS A 138 -5.74 17.53 8.42
C LYS A 138 -5.66 17.40 9.94
N LEU A 139 -4.88 16.43 10.42
CA LEU A 139 -4.57 16.33 11.84
C LEU A 139 -3.86 17.65 12.19
N LYS A 140 -4.42 18.40 13.14
CA LYS A 140 -3.72 19.55 13.71
C LYS A 140 -2.40 19.03 14.27
N GLN A 141 -1.30 19.57 13.76
CA GLN A 141 0.04 19.29 14.26
C GLN A 141 0.18 19.78 15.70
#